data_AF-A0A3R9M074-F1
#
_entry.id   AF-A0A3R9M074-F1
#
_cell.length_a   1.000
_cell.length_b   1.000
_cell.length_c   1.000
_cell.angle_alpha   90.00
_cell.angle_beta   90.00
_cell.angle_gamma   90.00
#
_symmetry.space_group_name_H-M   'P 1'
#
loop_
_entity.id
_entity.type
_entity.pdbx_description
1 polymer ?
#
loop_
_entity_poly.entity_id
_entity_poly.type
_entity_poly.pdbx_seq_one_letter_code
_entity_poly.pdbx_strand_id
1 'polypeptide(L)'
;MRYPQPRDVDLPVNKHWGRENEFEFTQRIIEIFYEIYYAHPGQTVAIVTHGRAIGTILREVLHMPMGENFRIAAADTSIHHFVLGPNRTVIRSLNNAEHLKMFI
;
A
#
# COMPACT_ATOMS: atom_id res chain seq x y z
N MET A 1 12.04 36.26 20.41
CA MET A 1 11.91 34.99 19.65
C MET A 1 10.72 34.24 20.24
N ARG A 2 9.63 34.05 19.48
CA ARG A 2 8.41 33.38 19.97
C ARG A 2 8.62 31.87 19.90
N TYR A 3 8.37 31.15 20.98
CA TYR A 3 8.38 29.68 20.96
C TYR A 3 7.23 29.20 20.04
N PRO A 4 7.49 28.38 19.01
CA PRO A 4 6.46 27.96 18.07
C PRO A 4 5.40 27.14 18.80
N GLN A 5 4.12 27.45 18.54
CA GLN A 5 3.01 26.72 19.13
C GLN A 5 2.83 25.38 18.37
N PRO A 6 2.27 24.31 18.96
CA PRO A 6 2.14 23.02 18.29
C PRO A 6 1.42 23.04 16.92
N ARG A 7 0.53 24.02 16.69
CA ARG A 7 -0.13 24.29 15.40
C ARG A 7 0.77 24.92 14.32
N ASP A 8 1.89 25.50 14.75
CA ASP A 8 2.89 26.17 13.90
C ASP A 8 4.00 25.18 13.49
N VAL A 9 3.99 23.95 14.02
CA VAL A 9 4.98 22.90 13.77
C VAL A 9 4.33 21.78 12.98
N ASP A 10 4.84 21.48 11.79
CA ASP A 10 4.38 20.36 10.98
C ASP A 10 4.89 19.02 11.56
N LEU A 11 4.26 18.58 12.65
CA LEU A 11 4.50 17.25 13.21
C LEU A 11 3.80 16.22 12.31
N PRO A 12 4.35 14.99 12.14
CA PRO A 12 3.75 13.93 11.33
C PRO A 12 2.33 13.49 11.78
N VAL A 13 1.81 14.05 12.88
CA VAL A 13 0.47 13.82 13.45
C VAL A 13 -0.56 14.85 12.96
N ASN A 14 -0.13 15.92 12.26
CA ASN A 14 -1.03 17.00 11.89
C ASN A 14 -1.88 16.63 10.67
N LYS A 15 -3.18 16.40 10.93
CA LYS A 15 -4.25 16.47 9.92
C LYS A 15 -4.19 17.83 9.24
N HIS A 16 -3.55 17.90 8.08
CA HIS A 16 -3.64 19.06 7.22
C HIS A 16 -5.08 19.18 6.70
N TRP A 17 -5.83 20.16 7.21
CA TRP A 17 -7.15 20.56 6.69
C TRP A 17 -8.24 19.48 6.77
N GLY A 18 -8.27 18.70 7.85
CA GLY A 18 -9.26 17.63 8.04
C GLY A 18 -9.10 16.43 7.11
N ARG A 19 -7.96 16.36 6.40
CA ARG A 19 -7.60 15.21 5.57
C ARG A 19 -7.00 14.11 6.43
N GLU A 20 -7.12 12.89 5.93
CA GLU A 20 -6.42 11.72 6.45
C GLU A 20 -4.90 11.95 6.35
N ASN A 21 -4.18 11.64 7.43
CA ASN A 21 -2.71 11.64 7.42
C ASN A 21 -2.15 10.29 6.92
N GLU A 22 -0.85 10.22 6.66
CA GLU A 22 -0.21 9.02 6.08
C GLU A 22 -0.31 7.79 6.98
N PHE A 23 -0.23 7.99 8.31
CA PHE A 23 -0.35 6.91 9.28
C PHE A 23 -1.77 6.36 9.31
N GLU A 24 -2.79 7.23 9.37
CA GLU A 24 -4.21 6.84 9.30
C GLU A 24 -4.52 6.09 8.01
N PHE A 25 -4.03 6.59 6.87
CA PHE A 25 -4.19 5.92 5.57
C PHE A 25 -3.54 4.54 5.59
N THR A 26 -2.29 4.44 6.04
CA THR A 26 -1.53 3.19 6.08
C THR A 26 -2.21 2.17 6.97
N GLN A 27 -2.61 2.56 8.18
CA GLN A 27 -3.30 1.70 9.12
C GLN A 27 -4.60 1.16 8.52
N ARG A 28 -5.44 2.04 7.96
CA ARG A 28 -6.72 1.65 7.35
C ARG A 28 -6.53 0.66 6.19
N ILE A 29 -5.50 0.86 5.35
CA ILE A 29 -5.22 -0.04 4.22
C ILE A 29 -4.69 -1.40 4.71
N ILE A 30 -3.85 -1.44 5.74
CA ILE A 30 -3.31 -2.68 6.30
C ILE A 30 -4.41 -3.48 7.01
N GLU A 31 -5.28 -2.81 7.78
CA GLU A 31 -6.41 -3.44 8.47
C GLU A 31 -7.33 -4.16 7.48
N ILE A 32 -7.80 -3.46 6.44
CA ILE A 32 -8.69 -4.08 5.43
C ILE A 32 -7.98 -5.18 4.64
N PHE A 33 -6.68 -5.04 4.37
CA PHE A 33 -5.91 -6.07 3.70
C PHE A 33 -5.87 -7.37 4.51
N TYR A 34 -5.60 -7.29 5.81
CA TYR A 34 -5.61 -8.47 6.69
C TYR A 34 -7.01 -9.03 6.91
N GLU A 35 -8.04 -8.18 6.99
CA GLU A 35 -9.44 -8.64 7.05
C GLU A 35 -9.77 -9.52 5.83
N ILE A 36 -9.45 -9.05 4.62
CA ILE A 36 -9.62 -9.82 3.37
C ILE A 36 -8.81 -11.12 3.41
N TYR A 37 -7.54 -11.06 3.83
CA TYR A 37 -6.68 -12.23 3.90
C TYR A 37 -7.25 -13.32 4.82
N TYR A 38 -7.66 -12.96 6.03
CA TYR A 38 -8.19 -13.92 7.00
C TYR A 38 -9.60 -14.40 6.67
N ALA A 39 -10.42 -13.60 5.98
CA ALA A 39 -11.76 -13.99 5.54
C ALA A 39 -11.75 -15.02 4.39
N HIS A 40 -10.65 -15.12 3.63
CA HIS A 40 -10.57 -15.92 2.41
C HIS A 40 -9.42 -16.95 2.40
N PRO A 41 -9.34 -17.87 3.38
CA PRO A 41 -8.25 -18.84 3.45
C PRO A 41 -8.26 -19.79 2.25
N GLY A 42 -7.10 -19.94 1.60
CA GLY A 42 -6.90 -20.84 0.45
C GLY A 42 -7.57 -20.38 -0.86
N GLN A 43 -8.16 -19.20 -0.89
CA GLN A 43 -8.82 -18.66 -2.08
C GLN A 43 -7.91 -17.68 -2.83
N THR A 44 -8.24 -17.45 -4.10
CA THR A 44 -7.64 -16.36 -4.88
C THR A 44 -8.55 -15.15 -4.82
N VAL A 45 -8.02 -14.02 -4.33
CA VAL A 45 -8.75 -12.77 -4.19
C VAL A 45 -8.15 -11.71 -5.11
N ALA A 46 -9.00 -11.02 -5.88
CA ALA A 46 -8.61 -9.85 -6.65
C ALA A 46 -8.97 -8.58 -5.86
N ILE A 47 -7.97 -7.74 -5.59
CA ILE A 47 -8.16 -6.42 -4.96
C ILE A 47 -7.94 -5.36 -6.03
N VAL A 48 -9.00 -4.60 -6.35
CA VAL A 48 -8.94 -3.47 -7.30
C VAL A 48 -8.89 -2.17 -6.51
N THR A 49 -7.82 -1.39 -6.68
CA THR A 49 -7.61 -0.15 -5.93
C THR A 49 -6.62 0.78 -6.64
N HIS A 50 -6.18 1.83 -5.97
CA HIS A 50 -5.30 2.87 -6.51
C HIS A 50 -3.84 2.65 -6.13
N GLY A 51 -2.92 3.27 -6.88
CA GLY A 51 -1.47 3.11 -6.72
C GLY A 51 -0.93 3.36 -5.31
N ARG A 52 -1.53 4.30 -4.55
CA ARG A 52 -1.12 4.54 -3.16
C ARG A 52 -1.43 3.35 -2.24
N ALA A 53 -2.64 2.78 -2.36
CA ALA A 53 -3.03 1.59 -1.60
C ALA A 53 -2.26 0.35 -2.05
N ILE A 54 -2.04 0.17 -3.36
CA ILE A 54 -1.16 -0.89 -3.89
C ILE A 54 0.23 -0.77 -3.27
N GLY A 55 0.81 0.43 -3.25
CA GLY A 55 2.12 0.69 -2.65
C GLY A 55 2.18 0.32 -1.18
N THR A 56 1.17 0.69 -0.39
CA THR A 56 1.08 0.32 1.03
C THR A 56 1.02 -1.20 1.21
N ILE A 57 0.15 -1.89 0.47
CA ILE A 57 0.02 -3.36 0.54
C ILE A 57 1.34 -4.04 0.14
N LEU A 58 2.00 -3.58 -0.92
CA LEU A 58 3.27 -4.15 -1.35
C LEU A 58 4.38 -3.96 -0.31
N ARG A 59 4.43 -2.81 0.36
CA ARG A 59 5.39 -2.58 1.45
C ARG A 59 5.17 -3.57 2.59
N GLU A 60 3.91 -3.80 2.95
CA GLU A 60 3.53 -4.76 4.00
C GLU A 60 3.89 -6.19 3.61
N VAL A 61 3.45 -6.64 2.44
CA VAL A 61 3.67 -8.01 1.91
C VAL A 61 5.16 -8.33 1.74
N LEU A 62 5.98 -7.32 1.45
CA LEU A 62 7.42 -7.46 1.21
C LEU A 62 8.27 -7.10 2.43
N HIS A 63 7.64 -6.77 3.57
CA HIS A 63 8.30 -6.33 4.79
C HIS A 63 9.35 -5.23 4.53
N MET A 64 8.99 -4.26 3.69
CA MET A 64 9.88 -3.16 3.36
C MET A 64 10.09 -2.24 4.57
N PRO A 65 11.34 -1.82 4.87
CA PRO A 65 11.59 -0.85 5.91
C PRO A 65 10.85 0.47 5.65
N MET A 66 10.43 1.12 6.74
CA MET A 66 9.89 2.47 6.67
C MET A 66 11.02 3.45 6.35
N GLY A 67 10.78 4.39 5.45
CA GLY A 67 11.74 5.43 5.06
C GLY A 67 12.60 5.11 3.83
N GLU A 68 12.39 3.96 3.17
CA GLU A 68 13.08 3.64 1.92
C GLU A 68 12.75 4.62 0.78
N ASN A 69 13.78 5.07 0.06
CA ASN A 69 13.67 6.03 -1.04
C ASN A 69 13.34 5.38 -2.40
N PHE A 70 12.72 4.20 -2.37
CA PHE A 70 12.24 3.55 -3.59
C PHE A 70 10.80 3.06 -3.42
N ARG A 71 10.15 2.83 -4.56
CA ARG A 71 8.79 2.31 -4.63
C ARG A 71 8.69 1.34 -5.80
N ILE A 72 7.81 0.35 -5.66
CA ILE A 72 7.38 -0.45 -6.81
C ILE A 72 6.38 0.40 -7.60
N ALA A 73 6.63 0.57 -8.89
CA ALA A 73 5.68 1.27 -9.76
C ALA A 73 4.40 0.43 -9.92
N ALA A 74 3.26 1.12 -10.00
CA ALA A 74 1.97 0.54 -10.36
C ALA A 74 1.42 1.39 -11.51
N ALA A 75 1.54 0.87 -12.74
CA ALA A 75 0.91 1.46 -13.92
C ALA A 75 -0.60 1.23 -13.87
N ASP A 76 -1.35 2.01 -14.66
CA ASP A 76 -2.80 1.84 -14.75
C ASP A 76 -3.13 0.41 -15.19
N THR A 77 -4.12 -0.16 -14.50
CA THR A 77 -4.60 -1.55 -14.65
C THR A 77 -3.53 -2.64 -14.57
N SER A 78 -2.33 -2.35 -14.04
CA SER A 78 -1.30 -3.37 -13.91
C SER A 78 -1.63 -4.39 -12.83
N ILE A 79 -1.15 -5.62 -13.01
CA ILE A 79 -1.43 -6.74 -12.12
C ILE A 79 -0.21 -7.03 -11.25
N HIS A 80 -0.42 -6.98 -9.94
CA HIS A 80 0.51 -7.48 -8.93
C HIS A 80 -0.05 -8.79 -8.38
N HIS A 81 0.73 -9.87 -8.45
CA HIS A 81 0.29 -11.19 -8.04
C HIS A 81 1.29 -11.80 -7.05
N PHE A 82 0.81 -12.09 -5.86
CA PHE A 82 1.56 -12.76 -4.80
C PHE A 82 0.73 -13.88 -4.18
N VAL A 83 1.42 -14.89 -3.66
CA VAL A 83 0.83 -16.00 -2.91
C VAL A 83 1.38 -15.95 -1.49
N LEU A 84 0.49 -15.71 -0.52
CA LEU A 84 0.82 -15.69 0.90
C LEU A 84 0.70 -17.12 1.44
N GLY A 85 1.82 -17.70 1.86
CA GLY A 85 1.87 -19.01 2.50
C GLY A 85 2.33 -18.90 3.96
N PRO A 86 2.18 -19.97 4.75
CA PRO A 86 2.51 -19.95 6.19
C PRO A 86 3.98 -19.65 6.50
N ASN A 87 4.90 -20.03 5.59
CA ASN A 87 6.34 -19.90 5.81
C ASN A 87 7.01 -18.89 4.87
N ARG A 88 6.32 -18.50 3.79
CA ARG A 88 6.89 -17.61 2.77
C ARG A 88 5.81 -16.96 1.94
N THR A 89 6.10 -15.72 1.55
CA THR A 89 5.43 -15.02 0.46
C THR A 89 6.12 -15.34 -0.85
N VAL A 90 5.36 -15.68 -1.89
CA VAL A 90 5.85 -15.89 -3.26
C VAL A 90 5.33 -14.77 -4.15
N ILE A 91 6.23 -13.96 -4.70
CA ILE A 91 5.89 -12.95 -5.70
C ILE A 91 5.88 -13.62 -7.07
N ARG A 92 4.73 -13.64 -7.74
CA ARG A 92 4.59 -14.21 -9.09
C ARG A 92 4.81 -13.16 -10.17
N SER A 93 4.28 -11.96 -9.96
CA SER A 93 4.49 -10.82 -10.85
C SER A 93 4.31 -9.49 -10.10
N LEU A 94 5.04 -8.48 -10.54
CA LEU A 94 4.86 -7.10 -10.10
C LEU A 94 4.65 -6.23 -11.32
N ASN A 95 3.68 -5.31 -11.25
CA ASN A 95 3.41 -4.31 -12.27
C ASN A 95 3.24 -4.89 -13.69
N ASN A 96 2.56 -6.04 -13.81
CA ASN A 96 2.36 -6.67 -15.11
C ASN A 96 1.23 -5.96 -15.88
N ALA A 97 1.61 -5.24 -16.93
CA ALA A 97 0.70 -4.55 -17.84
C ALA A 97 0.76 -5.15 -19.27
N GLU A 98 1.23 -6.39 -19.43
CA GLU A 98 1.40 -7.01 -20.76
C GLU A 98 0.08 -7.09 -21.54
N HIS A 99 -1.04 -7.28 -20.83
CA HIS A 99 -2.38 -7.31 -21.43
C HIS A 99 -2.77 -5.98 -22.09
N LEU A 100 -2.16 -4.85 -21.69
CA LEU A 100 -2.40 -3.55 -22.32
C LEU A 100 -1.71 -3.41 -23.66
N LYS A 101 -0.64 -4.17 -23.94
CA LYS A 101 0.07 -4.11 -25.24
C LYS A 101 -0.79 -4.57 -26.42
N MET A 102 -1.94 -5.17 -26.18
CA MET A 102 -2.93 -5.48 -27.23
C MET A 102 -3.78 -4.27 -27.65
N PHE A 103 -3.70 -3.15 -26.91
CA PHE A 103 -4.50 -1.93 -27.13
C PHE A 103 -3.67 -0.71 -27.53
N ILE A 104 -2.36 -0.88 -27.75
CA ILE A 104 -1.39 0.15 -28.13
C ILE A 104 -0.66 -0.34 -29.37
#